data_AF-A0A151R587-F1
#
_entry.id   AF-A0A151R587-F1
#
_cell.length_a   1.000
_cell.length_b   1.000
_cell.length_c   1.000
_cell.angle_alpha   90.00
_cell.angle_beta   90.00
_cell.angle_gamma   90.00
#
_symmetry.space_group_name_H-M   'P 1'
#
loop_
_entity.id
_entity.type
_entity.pdbx_description
1 polymer ?
#
loop_
_entity_poly.entity_id
_entity_poly.type
_entity_poly.pdbx_seq_one_letter_code
_entity_poly.pdbx_strand_id
1 'polypeptide(L)'
;SLICITSTLKFFSPLFFWNRETRAFEFPCGFVCPTLLDIPAITGLAPIGDRFYPDLFEEEISIKETSISWDKKTYLAFINAHMGKPDTPVSTLEHIAFLMYWLSACVFCTPSLQVPKYYYILAQALHLKKKICLSKLLLASLYSCLDEASESLFRESGPRNLSGPLWLLQLWLNAIFEKNLSLTSPFTPTCELEGARLTTLTPRKRSVDNFAKYIDAILSFTDFSEELAPFIRTTLTGPYWLRQNNQVGSITSESIEMWFDFLSWDIIISGMRQKDVRIYPYQSQLFSRQFGLCQMKPLPL
;
A
#
# COMPACT_ATOMS: atom_id res chain seq x y z
N SER A 1 -2.79 -8.33 -13.81
CA SER A 1 -2.89 -6.88 -14.01
C SER A 1 -2.38 -6.18 -12.76
N LEU A 2 -1.13 -5.70 -12.78
CA LEU A 2 -0.55 -4.98 -11.64
C LEU A 2 -0.57 -3.49 -11.99
N ILE A 3 -1.21 -2.67 -11.16
CA ILE A 3 -1.27 -1.22 -11.39
C ILE A 3 0.13 -0.64 -11.11
N CYS A 4 0.73 0.06 -12.08
CA CYS A 4 1.83 0.96 -11.77
C CYS A 4 1.24 2.30 -11.33
N ILE A 5 1.24 2.55 -10.03
CA ILE A 5 0.64 3.74 -9.43
C ILE A 5 1.75 4.78 -9.26
N THR A 6 1.78 5.77 -10.14
CA THR A 6 2.75 6.89 -10.08
C THR A 6 2.21 8.10 -9.31
N SER A 7 1.19 7.93 -8.46
CA SER A 7 0.61 9.04 -7.72
C SER A 7 1.49 9.46 -6.54
N THR A 8 2.20 10.58 -6.67
CA THR A 8 2.84 11.22 -5.51
C THR A 8 1.78 11.72 -4.54
N LEU A 9 2.00 11.60 -3.24
CA LEU A 9 1.16 12.24 -2.22
C LEU A 9 0.95 13.71 -2.56
N LYS A 10 -0.32 14.10 -2.70
CA LYS A 10 -0.72 15.46 -3.03
C LYS A 10 -1.12 16.25 -1.80
N PHE A 11 -1.43 15.57 -0.69
CA PHE A 11 -1.94 16.16 0.54
C PHE A 11 -1.11 15.73 1.75
N PHE A 12 -0.58 16.70 2.48
CA PHE A 12 0.21 16.48 3.69
C PHE A 12 -0.62 16.68 4.97
N SER A 13 -1.81 17.29 4.89
CA SER A 13 -2.68 17.55 6.05
C SER A 13 -2.99 16.32 6.90
N PRO A 14 -3.28 15.13 6.34
CA PRO A 14 -3.58 13.96 7.16
C PRO A 14 -2.41 13.51 8.04
N LEU A 15 -1.16 13.83 7.66
CA LEU A 15 0.03 13.45 8.42
C LEU A 15 0.08 14.10 9.82
N PHE A 16 -0.63 15.22 10.03
CA PHE A 16 -0.76 15.86 11.34
C PHE A 16 -1.57 15.00 12.33
N PHE A 17 -2.41 14.10 11.82
CA PHE A 17 -3.21 13.18 12.62
C PHE A 17 -2.57 11.80 12.76
N TRP A 18 -1.42 11.54 12.13
CA TRP A 18 -0.74 10.25 12.25
C TRP A 18 -0.11 10.10 13.64
N ASN A 19 -0.61 9.14 14.42
CA ASN A 19 -0.02 8.77 15.70
C ASN A 19 0.98 7.60 15.50
N ARG A 20 2.25 7.88 15.79
CA ARG A 20 3.35 6.92 15.64
C ARG A 20 3.35 5.81 16.70
N GLU A 21 2.69 5.99 17.84
CA GLU A 21 2.57 4.95 18.86
C GLU A 21 1.52 3.91 18.47
N THR A 22 0.35 4.37 18.02
CA THR A 22 -0.79 3.48 17.68
C THR A 22 -0.81 3.01 16.24
N ARG A 23 0.02 3.61 15.36
CA ARG A 23 0.07 3.30 13.92
C ARG A 23 -1.27 3.54 13.23
N ALA A 24 -1.96 4.60 13.65
CA ALA A 24 -3.25 4.98 13.13
C ALA A 24 -3.39 6.51 13.07
N PHE A 25 -4.34 6.96 12.25
CA PHE A 25 -4.78 8.35 12.23
C PHE A 25 -5.82 8.60 13.32
N GLU A 26 -5.66 9.70 14.05
CA GLU A 26 -6.57 10.16 15.09
C GLU A 26 -7.66 11.03 14.51
N PHE A 27 -8.85 10.45 14.30
CA PHE A 27 -10.03 11.22 13.93
C PHE A 27 -10.88 11.47 15.19
N PRO A 28 -11.78 12.47 15.22
CA PRO A 28 -12.63 12.71 16.38
C PRO A 28 -13.50 11.50 16.76
N CYS A 29 -13.91 10.69 15.78
CA CYS A 29 -14.65 9.44 16.00
C CYS A 29 -13.79 8.26 16.49
N GLY A 30 -12.46 8.41 16.55
CA GLY A 30 -11.49 7.39 16.98
C GLY A 30 -10.41 7.09 15.94
N PHE A 31 -9.64 6.03 16.16
CA PHE A 31 -8.56 5.63 15.26
C PHE A 31 -9.07 5.04 13.94
N VAL A 32 -8.46 5.47 12.84
CA VAL A 32 -8.64 4.91 11.49
C VAL A 32 -7.29 4.78 10.78
N CYS A 33 -7.14 3.82 9.88
CA CYS A 33 -5.89 3.56 9.20
C CYS A 33 -6.12 2.79 7.88
N PRO A 34 -5.22 2.91 6.88
CA PRO A 34 -5.11 1.89 5.84
C PRO A 34 -4.93 0.49 6.46
N THR A 35 -5.79 -0.45 6.09
CA THR A 35 -5.84 -1.81 6.67
C THR A 35 -5.33 -2.88 5.69
N LEU A 36 -5.10 -4.10 6.17
CA LEU A 36 -4.80 -5.25 5.31
C LEU A 36 -5.96 -5.66 4.40
N LEU A 37 -7.20 -5.22 4.68
CA LEU A 37 -8.35 -5.37 3.77
C LEU A 37 -8.29 -4.33 2.63
N ASP A 38 -7.78 -3.13 2.91
CA ASP A 38 -7.74 -2.04 1.94
C ASP A 38 -6.68 -2.32 0.85
N ILE A 39 -5.55 -2.94 1.21
CA ILE A 39 -4.47 -3.26 0.28
C ILE A 39 -4.95 -4.09 -0.92
N PRO A 40 -5.57 -5.27 -0.74
CA PRO A 40 -6.07 -6.05 -1.87
C PRO A 40 -7.17 -5.34 -2.65
N ALA A 41 -8.01 -4.53 -2.00
CA ALA A 41 -9.03 -3.75 -2.69
C ALA A 41 -8.39 -2.73 -3.64
N ILE A 42 -7.38 -2.01 -3.18
CA ILE A 42 -6.70 -0.98 -3.96
C ILE A 42 -5.78 -1.61 -5.03
N THR A 43 -5.08 -2.70 -4.70
CA THR A 43 -3.92 -3.18 -5.48
C THR A 43 -4.13 -4.52 -6.17
N GLY A 44 -5.10 -5.31 -5.70
CA GLY A 44 -5.27 -6.71 -6.08
C GLY A 44 -4.23 -7.66 -5.48
N LEU A 45 -3.31 -7.19 -4.63
CA LEU A 45 -2.30 -8.03 -3.98
C LEU A 45 -2.96 -8.95 -2.94
N ALA A 46 -2.71 -10.25 -3.06
CA ALA A 46 -3.24 -11.22 -2.10
C ALA A 46 -2.73 -10.93 -0.67
N PRO A 47 -3.59 -11.01 0.35
CA PRO A 47 -3.22 -10.74 1.73
C PRO A 47 -2.60 -11.96 2.43
N ILE A 48 -2.59 -13.11 1.77
CA ILE A 48 -2.11 -14.39 2.30
C ILE A 48 -0.76 -14.71 1.67
N GLY A 49 0.13 -15.30 2.47
CA GLY A 49 1.44 -15.77 2.02
C GLY A 49 2.51 -15.67 3.10
N ASP A 50 3.67 -16.21 2.78
CA ASP A 50 4.88 -16.15 3.58
C ASP A 50 5.35 -14.71 3.75
N ARG A 51 5.83 -14.40 4.96
CA ARG A 51 6.46 -13.12 5.23
C ARG A 51 7.81 -13.06 4.50
N PHE A 52 8.08 -11.93 3.87
CA PHE A 52 9.38 -11.71 3.26
C PHE A 52 10.40 -11.27 4.32
N TYR A 53 11.45 -12.08 4.46
CA TYR A 53 12.62 -11.75 5.27
C TYR A 53 13.85 -11.82 4.37
N PRO A 54 14.59 -10.71 4.14
CA PRO A 54 15.68 -10.68 3.16
C PRO A 54 16.69 -11.83 3.29
N ASP A 55 16.96 -12.30 4.51
CA ASP A 55 17.97 -13.33 4.78
C ASP A 55 17.43 -14.76 4.79
N LEU A 56 16.10 -14.97 4.78
CA LEU A 56 15.51 -16.32 4.76
C LEU A 56 15.27 -16.84 3.35
N PHE A 57 15.33 -15.97 2.34
CA PHE A 57 15.15 -16.36 0.95
C PHE A 57 16.51 -16.53 0.29
N GLU A 58 16.83 -17.78 -0.04
CA GLU A 58 18.04 -18.10 -0.79
C GLU A 58 17.96 -17.63 -2.24
N GLU A 59 19.12 -17.31 -2.79
CA GLU A 59 19.31 -17.03 -4.21
C GLU A 59 19.28 -18.35 -5.00
N GLU A 60 18.11 -18.74 -5.50
CA GLU A 60 17.92 -19.99 -6.26
C GLU A 60 18.36 -19.87 -7.72
N ILE A 61 18.24 -18.67 -8.28
CA ILE A 61 18.75 -18.31 -9.61
C ILE A 61 19.93 -17.37 -9.38
N SER A 62 21.12 -17.73 -9.87
CA SER A 62 22.29 -16.91 -9.65
C SER A 62 22.14 -15.54 -10.34
N ILE A 63 22.40 -14.45 -9.61
CA ILE A 63 22.49 -13.08 -10.11
C ILE A 63 23.46 -13.01 -11.30
N LYS A 64 24.56 -13.79 -11.23
CA LYS A 64 25.58 -13.83 -12.29
C LYS A 64 25.05 -14.53 -13.55
N GLU A 65 24.19 -15.52 -13.39
CA GLU A 65 23.55 -16.23 -14.51
C GLU A 65 22.45 -15.38 -15.15
N THR A 66 21.77 -14.52 -14.38
CA THR A 66 20.69 -13.69 -14.91
C THR A 66 21.10 -12.59 -15.88
N SER A 67 22.38 -12.42 -16.23
CA SER A 67 22.91 -11.40 -17.17
C SER A 67 22.28 -9.98 -17.07
N ILE A 68 21.77 -9.63 -15.88
CA ILE A 68 21.20 -8.31 -15.58
C ILE A 68 22.33 -7.28 -15.56
N SER A 69 22.19 -6.26 -16.39
CA SER A 69 23.05 -5.09 -16.50
C SER A 69 22.76 -4.10 -15.36
N TRP A 70 23.73 -3.96 -14.45
CA TRP A 70 23.63 -3.11 -13.26
C TRP A 70 24.22 -1.70 -13.43
N ASP A 71 24.77 -1.39 -14.60
CA ASP A 71 25.34 -0.09 -14.95
C ASP A 71 24.27 0.95 -15.32
N LYS A 72 22.99 0.55 -15.39
CA LYS A 72 21.87 1.44 -15.73
C LYS A 72 21.49 2.33 -14.55
N LYS A 73 21.79 3.63 -14.69
CA LYS A 73 21.61 4.64 -13.64
C LYS A 73 20.18 5.20 -13.52
N THR A 74 19.25 4.78 -14.37
CA THR A 74 17.85 5.21 -14.32
C THR A 74 16.91 4.03 -14.50
N TYR A 75 15.70 4.13 -13.95
CA TYR A 75 14.64 3.13 -14.16
C TYR A 75 14.32 2.88 -15.63
N LEU A 76 14.23 3.95 -16.44
CA LEU A 76 13.94 3.84 -17.87
C LEU A 76 15.07 3.15 -18.63
N ALA A 77 16.32 3.50 -18.35
CA ALA A 77 17.46 2.84 -18.96
C ALA A 77 17.55 1.36 -18.53
N PHE A 78 17.18 1.05 -17.29
CA PHE A 78 17.13 -0.32 -16.80
C PHE A 78 16.07 -1.14 -17.52
N ILE A 79 14.82 -0.69 -17.59
CA ILE A 79 13.75 -1.48 -18.22
C ILE A 79 13.99 -1.66 -19.72
N ASN A 80 14.46 -0.62 -20.43
CA ASN A 80 14.76 -0.70 -21.86
C ASN A 80 15.92 -1.65 -22.16
N ALA A 81 16.90 -1.78 -21.25
CA ALA A 81 18.04 -2.67 -21.44
C ALA A 81 17.71 -4.16 -21.22
N HIS A 82 16.60 -4.46 -20.54
CA HIS A 82 16.20 -5.83 -20.19
C HIS A 82 14.86 -6.25 -20.81
N MET A 83 14.27 -5.40 -21.65
CA MET A 83 13.07 -5.72 -22.39
C MET A 83 13.40 -6.70 -23.52
N GLY A 84 12.61 -7.77 -23.62
CA GLY A 84 12.71 -8.74 -24.70
C GLY A 84 12.31 -8.15 -26.06
N LYS A 85 12.48 -8.94 -27.12
CA LYS A 85 11.94 -8.55 -28.42
C LYS A 85 10.41 -8.66 -28.37
N PRO A 86 9.68 -7.75 -29.04
CA PRO A 86 8.25 -7.92 -29.24
C PRO A 86 7.92 -9.32 -29.78
N ASP A 87 6.78 -9.86 -29.38
CA ASP A 87 6.26 -11.17 -29.84
C ASP A 87 7.14 -12.39 -29.51
N THR A 88 8.04 -12.26 -28.53
CA THR A 88 8.81 -13.39 -27.99
C THR A 88 8.34 -13.77 -26.58
N PRO A 89 8.45 -15.06 -26.17
CA PRO A 89 8.13 -15.45 -24.81
C PRO A 89 8.99 -14.69 -23.79
N VAL A 90 8.36 -14.19 -22.72
CA VAL A 90 9.06 -13.47 -21.66
C VAL A 90 10.09 -14.38 -21.02
N SER A 91 11.35 -13.98 -21.10
CA SER A 91 12.46 -14.75 -20.51
C SER A 91 12.49 -14.63 -18.98
N THR A 92 13.18 -15.54 -18.29
CA THR A 92 13.43 -15.46 -16.85
C THR A 92 14.08 -14.14 -16.45
N LEU A 93 15.11 -13.72 -17.20
CA LEU A 93 15.79 -12.44 -17.01
C LEU A 93 14.82 -11.27 -17.13
N GLU A 94 14.05 -11.24 -18.21
CA GLU A 94 13.10 -10.15 -18.48
C GLU A 94 12.05 -10.05 -17.38
N HIS A 95 11.50 -11.19 -16.94
CA HIS A 95 10.50 -11.19 -15.88
C HIS A 95 11.08 -10.74 -14.53
N ILE A 96 12.28 -11.22 -14.15
CA ILE A 96 12.94 -10.80 -12.91
C ILE A 96 13.29 -9.30 -12.97
N ALA A 97 13.86 -8.82 -14.08
CA ALA A 97 14.20 -7.40 -14.25
C ALA A 97 12.94 -6.52 -14.19
N PHE A 98 11.85 -6.94 -14.85
CA PHE A 98 10.56 -6.26 -14.74
C PHE A 98 10.05 -6.22 -13.29
N LEU A 99 10.08 -7.35 -12.56
CA LEU A 99 9.65 -7.41 -11.16
C LEU A 99 10.51 -6.50 -10.28
N MET A 100 11.82 -6.47 -10.47
CA MET A 100 12.70 -5.54 -9.75
C MET A 100 12.30 -4.08 -10.00
N TYR A 101 12.10 -3.70 -11.27
CA TYR A 101 11.61 -2.36 -11.64
C TYR A 101 10.25 -2.07 -11.00
N TRP A 102 9.29 -2.99 -11.13
CA TRP A 102 7.92 -2.80 -10.66
C TRP A 102 7.86 -2.65 -9.14
N LEU A 103 8.55 -3.53 -8.40
CA LEU A 103 8.65 -3.44 -6.93
C LEU A 103 9.28 -2.12 -6.50
N SER A 104 10.41 -1.74 -7.10
CA SER A 104 11.16 -0.57 -6.68
C SER A 104 10.51 0.76 -7.08
N ALA A 105 10.00 0.88 -8.31
CA ALA A 105 9.46 2.13 -8.86
C ALA A 105 7.96 2.30 -8.61
N CYS A 106 7.17 1.25 -8.75
CA CYS A 106 5.70 1.34 -8.73
C CYS A 106 5.10 0.94 -7.37
N VAL A 107 5.60 -0.13 -6.73
CA VAL A 107 5.01 -0.65 -5.49
C VAL A 107 5.57 0.10 -4.29
N PHE A 108 6.87 -0.01 -4.05
CA PHE A 108 7.54 0.54 -2.87
C PHE A 108 8.15 1.93 -3.08
N CYS A 109 8.13 2.45 -4.32
CA CYS A 109 8.58 3.81 -4.68
C CYS A 109 9.85 4.27 -3.93
N THR A 110 10.91 3.46 -4.01
CA THR A 110 12.17 3.70 -3.30
C THR A 110 12.82 5.02 -3.74
N PRO A 111 13.52 5.74 -2.85
CA PRO A 111 14.15 7.03 -3.19
C PRO A 111 15.34 6.93 -4.17
N SER A 112 15.72 5.71 -4.56
CA SER A 112 16.84 5.47 -5.47
C SER A 112 16.48 5.91 -6.89
N LEU A 113 17.41 6.57 -7.59
CA LEU A 113 17.25 6.95 -9.00
C LEU A 113 17.36 5.75 -9.96
N GLN A 114 17.96 4.65 -9.50
CA GLN A 114 18.18 3.41 -10.25
C GLN A 114 17.53 2.22 -9.56
N VAL A 115 17.25 1.16 -10.32
CA VAL A 115 16.70 -0.10 -9.79
C VAL A 115 17.69 -0.72 -8.79
N PRO A 116 17.33 -0.83 -7.50
CA PRO A 116 18.28 -1.32 -6.52
C PRO A 116 18.46 -2.83 -6.54
N LYS A 117 19.72 -3.30 -6.49
CA LYS A 117 20.09 -4.73 -6.47
C LYS A 117 19.39 -5.55 -5.40
N TYR A 118 19.14 -4.95 -4.23
CA TYR A 118 18.54 -5.65 -3.09
C TYR A 118 17.09 -6.09 -3.31
N TYR A 119 16.43 -5.64 -4.39
CA TYR A 119 15.12 -6.17 -4.78
C TYR A 119 15.20 -7.52 -5.51
N TYR A 120 16.40 -7.98 -5.89
CA TYR A 120 16.57 -9.18 -6.69
C TYR A 120 15.97 -10.42 -6.03
N ILE A 121 16.24 -10.65 -4.74
CA ILE A 121 15.76 -11.83 -4.01
C ILE A 121 14.23 -11.86 -3.96
N LEU A 122 13.59 -10.73 -3.68
CA LEU A 122 12.13 -10.62 -3.72
C LEU A 122 11.58 -10.85 -5.13
N ALA A 123 12.19 -10.23 -6.15
CA ALA A 123 11.78 -10.38 -7.55
C ALA A 123 11.93 -11.83 -8.04
N GLN A 124 13.02 -12.51 -7.70
CA GLN A 124 13.24 -13.91 -8.00
C GLN A 124 12.22 -14.79 -7.28
N ALA A 125 11.97 -14.57 -6.00
CA ALA A 125 11.00 -15.36 -5.26
C ALA A 125 9.58 -15.23 -5.87
N LEU A 126 9.19 -14.03 -6.29
CA LEU A 126 7.94 -13.81 -7.03
C LEU A 126 7.95 -14.47 -8.42
N HIS A 127 9.08 -14.43 -9.13
CA HIS A 127 9.25 -15.13 -10.41
C HIS A 127 9.04 -16.65 -10.26
N LEU A 128 9.61 -17.22 -9.20
CA LEU A 128 9.47 -18.62 -8.81
C LEU A 128 8.10 -18.95 -8.20
N LYS A 129 7.17 -17.99 -8.18
CA LYS A 129 5.81 -18.13 -7.67
C LYS A 129 5.75 -18.51 -6.19
N LYS A 130 6.78 -18.15 -5.40
CA LYS A 130 6.70 -18.23 -3.94
C LYS A 130 5.54 -17.35 -3.47
N LYS A 131 4.72 -17.87 -2.57
CA LYS A 131 3.53 -17.17 -2.07
C LYS A 131 3.93 -16.10 -1.06
N ILE A 132 4.60 -15.03 -1.48
CA ILE A 132 5.00 -13.95 -0.57
C ILE A 132 3.82 -13.01 -0.33
N CYS A 133 3.53 -12.70 0.93
CA CYS A 133 2.52 -11.70 1.31
C CYS A 133 3.06 -10.28 1.10
N LEU A 134 2.92 -9.78 -0.12
CA LEU A 134 3.29 -8.39 -0.45
C LEU A 134 2.42 -7.36 0.27
N SER A 135 1.19 -7.71 0.66
CA SER A 135 0.28 -6.78 1.34
C SER A 135 0.78 -6.37 2.73
N LYS A 136 1.27 -7.31 3.53
CA LYS A 136 1.88 -7.01 4.84
C LYS A 136 3.16 -6.19 4.70
N LEU A 137 3.99 -6.53 3.71
CA LEU A 137 5.22 -5.78 3.41
C LEU A 137 4.92 -4.35 2.95
N LEU A 138 3.92 -4.16 2.08
CA LEU A 138 3.48 -2.85 1.58
C LEU A 138 2.89 -1.98 2.69
N LEU A 139 2.04 -2.55 3.55
CA LEU A 139 1.47 -1.83 4.69
C LEU A 139 2.56 -1.39 5.68
N ALA A 140 3.51 -2.28 6.00
CA ALA A 140 4.63 -1.95 6.86
C ALA A 140 5.52 -0.86 6.24
N SER A 141 5.78 -0.92 4.93
CA SER A 141 6.48 0.14 4.21
C SER A 141 5.73 1.46 4.26
N LEU A 142 4.39 1.46 4.17
CA LEU A 142 3.60 2.67 4.35
C LEU A 142 3.76 3.24 5.76
N TYR A 143 3.71 2.42 6.81
CA TYR A 143 3.89 2.88 8.20
C TYR A 143 5.27 3.51 8.41
N SER A 144 6.33 2.89 7.86
CA SER A 144 7.68 3.48 7.83
C SER A 144 7.71 4.87 7.20
N CYS A 145 7.00 5.04 6.08
CA CYS A 145 6.95 6.31 5.38
C CYS A 145 6.13 7.37 6.13
N LEU A 146 5.04 6.97 6.78
CA LEU A 146 4.22 7.87 7.60
C LEU A 146 4.98 8.37 8.83
N ASP A 147 5.80 7.53 9.46
CA ASP A 147 6.68 7.94 10.55
C ASP A 147 7.70 8.97 10.13
N GLU A 148 8.42 8.68 9.05
CA GLU A 148 9.43 9.60 8.52
C GLU A 148 8.80 10.91 8.08
N ALA A 149 7.63 10.83 7.45
CA ALA A 149 6.88 12.00 7.03
C ALA A 149 6.43 12.84 8.22
N SER A 150 5.81 12.22 9.23
CA SER A 150 5.37 12.87 10.46
C SER A 150 6.54 13.52 11.20
N GLU A 151 7.66 12.81 11.38
CA GLU A 151 8.86 13.39 12.02
C GLU A 151 9.42 14.58 11.22
N SER A 152 9.39 14.50 9.89
CA SER A 152 9.93 15.56 9.03
C SER A 152 9.11 16.85 9.07
N LEU A 153 7.80 16.78 9.39
CA LEU A 153 6.95 17.96 9.51
C LEU A 153 7.35 18.86 10.69
N PHE A 154 7.96 18.29 11.73
CA PHE A 154 8.39 19.01 12.93
C PHE A 154 9.87 19.47 12.86
N ARG A 155 10.56 19.25 11.74
CA ARG A 155 11.94 19.72 11.54
C ARG A 155 11.96 21.15 11.02
N GLU A 156 12.88 21.97 11.54
CA GLU A 156 13.08 23.37 11.11
C GLU A 156 13.40 23.50 9.60
N SER A 157 14.06 22.51 9.00
CA SER A 157 14.41 22.49 7.57
C SER A 157 13.25 22.17 6.63
N GLY A 158 12.05 21.93 7.16
CA GLY A 158 10.90 21.43 6.40
C GLY A 158 11.00 19.94 6.02
N PRO A 159 9.94 19.40 5.39
CA PRO A 159 9.85 17.99 5.06
C PRO A 159 10.90 17.58 4.01
N ARG A 160 11.64 16.51 4.30
CA ARG A 160 12.58 15.89 3.35
C ARG A 160 11.82 15.29 2.15
N ASN A 161 12.56 14.90 1.11
CA ASN A 161 12.03 14.12 -0.01
C ASN A 161 11.36 12.85 0.51
N LEU A 162 10.04 12.91 0.71
CA LEU A 162 9.25 11.76 1.13
C LEU A 162 9.31 10.72 0.01
N SER A 163 9.67 9.50 0.39
CA SER A 163 9.75 8.36 -0.51
C SER A 163 8.90 7.23 0.03
N GLY A 164 8.65 6.22 -0.79
CA GLY A 164 7.84 5.07 -0.41
C GLY A 164 6.40 5.11 -0.93
N PRO A 165 5.58 4.13 -0.51
CA PRO A 165 4.25 3.89 -1.06
C PRO A 165 3.19 4.89 -0.59
N LEU A 166 3.50 6.19 -0.48
CA LEU A 166 2.53 7.21 -0.08
C LEU A 166 1.38 7.39 -1.09
N TRP A 167 1.55 6.85 -2.30
CA TRP A 167 0.45 6.68 -3.24
C TRP A 167 -0.71 5.87 -2.63
N LEU A 168 -0.41 4.89 -1.80
CA LEU A 168 -1.42 4.03 -1.16
C LEU A 168 -2.27 4.85 -0.19
N LEU A 169 -1.62 5.68 0.62
CA LEU A 169 -2.32 6.65 1.47
C LEU A 169 -3.19 7.59 0.63
N GLN A 170 -2.65 8.12 -0.47
CA GLN A 170 -3.41 9.01 -1.34
C GLN A 170 -4.68 8.35 -1.89
N LEU A 171 -4.61 7.09 -2.33
CA LEU A 171 -5.77 6.37 -2.83
C LEU A 171 -6.76 6.04 -1.72
N TRP A 172 -6.27 5.64 -0.53
CA TRP A 172 -7.11 5.41 0.64
C TRP A 172 -7.86 6.68 1.06
N LEU A 173 -7.18 7.84 1.11
CA LEU A 173 -7.78 9.14 1.39
C LEU A 173 -8.85 9.52 0.36
N ASN A 174 -8.58 9.26 -0.93
CA ASN A 174 -9.59 9.49 -1.97
C ASN A 174 -10.84 8.65 -1.74
N ALA A 175 -10.71 7.42 -1.23
CA ALA A 175 -11.83 6.54 -0.95
C ALA A 175 -12.68 7.05 0.22
N ILE A 176 -12.04 7.45 1.33
CA ILE A 176 -12.75 7.88 2.53
C ILE A 176 -13.30 9.31 2.45
N PHE A 177 -12.71 10.17 1.62
CA PHE A 177 -13.13 11.56 1.46
C PHE A 177 -13.84 11.83 0.14
N GLU A 178 -14.16 10.80 -0.64
CA GLU A 178 -14.81 10.94 -1.95
C GLU A 178 -16.05 11.84 -1.87
N LYS A 179 -16.94 11.56 -0.91
CA LYS A 179 -18.18 12.30 -0.72
C LYS A 179 -17.94 13.66 -0.04
N ASN A 180 -17.20 13.68 1.06
CA ASN A 180 -16.92 14.92 1.81
C ASN A 180 -16.21 15.99 1.00
N LEU A 181 -15.32 15.61 0.08
CA LEU A 181 -14.60 16.54 -0.78
C LEU A 181 -15.19 16.63 -2.20
N SER A 182 -16.31 15.95 -2.46
CA SER A 182 -16.96 15.90 -3.78
C SER A 182 -15.96 15.58 -4.90
N LEU A 183 -15.13 14.56 -4.67
CA LEU A 183 -14.11 14.15 -5.64
C LEU A 183 -14.80 13.59 -6.89
N THR A 184 -14.41 14.12 -8.05
CA THR A 184 -14.99 13.70 -9.34
C THR A 184 -13.96 12.94 -10.15
N SER A 185 -14.41 11.86 -10.79
CA SER A 185 -13.59 11.08 -11.72
C SER A 185 -13.64 11.75 -13.10
N PRO A 186 -12.55 12.35 -13.59
CA PRO A 186 -12.55 13.02 -14.88
C PRO A 186 -12.37 12.04 -16.06
N PHE A 187 -12.08 10.75 -15.79
CA PHE A 187 -11.75 9.76 -16.81
C PHE A 187 -12.24 8.36 -16.45
N THR A 188 -12.32 7.48 -17.44
CA THR A 188 -12.64 6.06 -17.25
C THR A 188 -11.45 5.30 -16.64
N PRO A 189 -11.67 4.43 -15.63
CA PRO A 189 -10.62 3.58 -15.08
C PRO A 189 -10.00 2.66 -16.16
N THR A 190 -8.70 2.40 -16.03
CA THR A 190 -7.96 1.55 -16.98
C THR A 190 -8.19 0.05 -16.79
N CYS A 191 -8.70 -0.37 -15.63
CA CYS A 191 -9.08 -1.75 -15.33
C CYS A 191 -10.13 -1.81 -14.22
N GLU A 192 -10.75 -2.99 -14.06
CA GLU A 192 -11.77 -3.27 -13.03
C GLU A 192 -11.14 -3.55 -11.66
N LEU A 193 -10.42 -2.56 -11.12
CA LEU A 193 -9.83 -2.59 -9.79
C LEU A 193 -10.07 -1.25 -9.10
N GLU A 194 -10.45 -1.28 -7.82
CA GLU A 194 -10.82 -0.07 -7.08
C GLU A 194 -9.69 0.98 -7.07
N GLY A 195 -8.43 0.57 -6.95
CA GLY A 195 -7.30 1.51 -7.02
C GLY A 195 -7.18 2.24 -8.36
N ALA A 196 -7.57 1.62 -9.47
CA ALA A 196 -7.58 2.28 -10.78
C ALA A 196 -8.63 3.41 -10.81
N ARG A 197 -9.80 3.18 -10.21
CA ARG A 197 -10.83 4.20 -10.01
C ARG A 197 -10.37 5.30 -9.05
N LEU A 198 -9.81 4.94 -7.90
CA LEU A 198 -9.32 5.92 -6.92
C LEU A 198 -8.21 6.80 -7.48
N THR A 199 -7.44 6.31 -8.45
CA THR A 199 -6.41 7.09 -9.13
C THR A 199 -7.04 8.23 -9.95
N THR A 200 -8.20 8.01 -10.57
CA THR A 200 -8.88 9.07 -11.35
C THR A 200 -9.38 10.21 -10.45
N LEU A 201 -9.68 9.93 -9.19
CA LEU A 201 -10.08 10.93 -8.19
C LEU A 201 -8.91 11.79 -7.70
N THR A 202 -7.66 11.39 -7.94
CA THR A 202 -6.49 12.12 -7.42
C THR A 202 -6.29 13.44 -8.14
N PRO A 203 -6.31 14.60 -7.44
CA PRO A 203 -6.13 15.90 -8.10
C PRO A 203 -4.73 16.04 -8.72
N ARG A 204 -4.67 16.55 -9.95
CA ARG A 204 -3.39 16.70 -10.69
C ARG A 204 -2.49 17.79 -10.10
N LYS A 205 -3.09 18.88 -9.61
CA LYS A 205 -2.37 20.02 -9.03
C LYS A 205 -2.35 19.92 -7.51
N ARG A 206 -1.19 20.19 -6.90
CA ARG A 206 -1.11 20.50 -5.47
C ARG A 206 -1.73 21.88 -5.28
N SER A 207 -2.67 22.01 -4.35
CA SER A 207 -3.22 23.31 -3.94
C SER A 207 -3.14 23.42 -2.42
N VAL A 208 -2.69 24.58 -1.94
CA VAL A 208 -2.69 24.92 -0.51
C VAL A 208 -4.12 25.05 0.00
N ASP A 209 -5.08 25.45 -0.85
CA ASP A 209 -6.51 25.51 -0.51
C ASP A 209 -7.09 24.15 -0.13
N ASN A 210 -6.41 23.06 -0.52
CA ASN A 210 -6.82 21.72 -0.13
C ASN A 210 -6.35 21.35 1.29
N PHE A 211 -5.39 22.05 1.87
CA PHE A 211 -4.93 21.74 3.23
C PHE A 211 -6.08 21.87 4.24
N ALA A 212 -6.67 23.07 4.33
CA ALA A 212 -7.78 23.36 5.25
C ALA A 212 -8.97 22.42 5.01
N LYS A 213 -9.35 22.19 3.74
CA LYS A 213 -10.45 21.28 3.40
C LYS A 213 -10.26 19.87 3.93
N TYR A 214 -9.04 19.34 3.89
CA TYR A 214 -8.74 18.01 4.42
C TYR A 214 -8.72 17.99 5.94
N ILE A 215 -8.23 19.05 6.59
CA ILE A 215 -8.34 19.20 8.05
C ILE A 215 -9.82 19.22 8.45
N ASP A 216 -10.63 20.07 7.81
CA ASP A 216 -12.06 20.19 8.06
C ASP A 216 -12.79 18.86 7.80
N ALA A 217 -12.44 18.15 6.72
CA ALA A 217 -13.01 16.84 6.40
C ALA A 217 -12.63 15.77 7.43
N ILE A 218 -11.42 15.79 8.00
CA ILE A 218 -11.03 14.88 9.08
C ILE A 218 -11.81 15.21 10.36
N LEU A 219 -11.87 16.50 10.70
CA LEU A 219 -12.52 16.99 11.91
C LEU A 219 -14.05 16.85 11.88
N SER A 220 -14.66 16.72 10.70
CA SER A 220 -16.10 16.50 10.56
C SER A 220 -16.55 15.09 10.96
N PHE A 221 -15.64 14.12 11.04
CA PHE A 221 -15.95 12.76 11.51
C PHE A 221 -16.01 12.69 13.04
N THR A 222 -17.04 13.30 13.65
CA THR A 222 -17.32 13.19 15.10
C THR A 222 -17.78 11.80 15.48
N ASP A 223 -18.52 11.15 14.57
CA ASP A 223 -19.01 9.78 14.69
C ASP A 223 -18.48 8.94 13.52
N PHE A 224 -18.39 7.63 13.74
CA PHE A 224 -17.96 6.73 12.67
C PHE A 224 -19.08 6.58 11.66
N SER A 225 -18.74 6.68 10.38
CA SER A 225 -19.66 6.49 9.28
C SER A 225 -19.11 5.47 8.28
N GLU A 226 -19.98 4.96 7.40
CA GLU A 226 -19.61 4.00 6.36
C GLU A 226 -18.56 4.55 5.38
N GLU A 227 -18.40 5.87 5.29
CA GLU A 227 -17.38 6.52 4.45
C GLU A 227 -15.96 6.17 4.93
N LEU A 228 -15.76 5.88 6.21
CA LEU A 228 -14.48 5.42 6.77
C LEU A 228 -14.24 3.90 6.57
N ALA A 229 -15.22 3.18 6.01
CA ALA A 229 -15.13 1.76 5.67
C ALA A 229 -15.46 1.50 4.17
N PRO A 230 -14.79 2.17 3.22
CA PRO A 230 -15.24 2.16 1.82
C PRO A 230 -15.05 0.82 1.11
N PHE A 231 -14.29 -0.12 1.69
CA PHE A 231 -13.91 -1.39 1.07
C PHE A 231 -14.74 -2.61 1.50
N ILE A 232 -15.73 -2.42 2.39
CA ILE A 232 -16.72 -3.47 2.72
C ILE A 232 -18.06 -3.29 2.00
N ARG A 233 -18.19 -2.26 1.16
CA ARG A 233 -19.43 -1.98 0.42
C ARG A 233 -19.70 -3.02 -0.67
N THR A 234 -20.97 -3.29 -0.94
CA THR A 234 -21.43 -4.24 -1.96
C THR A 234 -21.09 -3.81 -3.39
N THR A 235 -20.86 -2.51 -3.61
CA THR A 235 -20.49 -1.93 -4.91
C THR A 235 -18.98 -1.94 -5.18
N LEU A 236 -18.17 -2.55 -4.32
CA LEU A 236 -16.71 -2.59 -4.49
C LEU A 236 -16.34 -3.31 -5.79
N THR A 237 -15.48 -2.68 -6.59
CA THR A 237 -14.88 -3.29 -7.78
C THR A 237 -13.59 -4.02 -7.42
N GLY A 238 -13.30 -5.15 -8.07
CA GLY A 238 -12.06 -5.88 -7.84
C GLY A 238 -12.18 -7.40 -7.96
N PRO A 239 -11.14 -8.13 -7.52
CA PRO A 239 -11.07 -9.58 -7.63
C PRO A 239 -12.30 -10.26 -7.03
N TYR A 240 -12.79 -11.30 -7.71
CA TYR A 240 -13.99 -12.03 -7.29
C TYR A 240 -13.88 -12.55 -5.84
N TRP A 241 -12.73 -13.11 -5.49
CA TRP A 241 -12.47 -13.60 -4.14
C TRP A 241 -12.60 -12.50 -3.06
N LEU A 242 -12.29 -11.24 -3.38
CA LEU A 242 -12.41 -10.15 -2.42
C LEU A 242 -13.88 -9.71 -2.27
N ARG A 243 -14.61 -9.62 -3.39
CA ARG A 243 -16.03 -9.22 -3.42
C ARG A 243 -16.97 -10.21 -2.75
N GLN A 244 -16.62 -11.49 -2.74
CA GLN A 244 -17.40 -12.49 -2.01
C GLN A 244 -17.14 -12.45 -0.51
N ASN A 245 -15.92 -12.08 -0.13
CA ASN A 245 -15.46 -12.22 1.24
C ASN A 245 -15.62 -10.94 2.06
N ASN A 246 -15.93 -9.78 1.47
CA ASN A 246 -16.03 -8.51 2.17
C ASN A 246 -17.40 -8.23 2.83
N GLN A 247 -18.31 -9.22 2.87
CA GLN A 247 -19.61 -9.10 3.52
C GLN A 247 -19.57 -9.67 4.95
N VAL A 248 -19.64 -8.77 5.94
CA VAL A 248 -19.69 -9.13 7.36
C VAL A 248 -20.99 -9.89 7.63
N GLY A 249 -20.87 -11.14 8.10
CA GLY A 249 -22.02 -12.02 8.41
C GLY A 249 -22.26 -13.15 7.42
N SER A 250 -21.58 -13.16 6.27
CA SER A 250 -21.59 -14.27 5.29
C SER A 250 -20.18 -14.84 5.04
N ILE A 251 -19.35 -14.85 6.09
CA ILE A 251 -17.99 -15.42 6.06
C ILE A 251 -18.12 -16.93 5.79
N THR A 252 -17.75 -17.35 4.59
CA THR A 252 -17.64 -18.76 4.21
C THR A 252 -16.48 -19.41 4.96
N SER A 253 -16.51 -20.73 5.17
CA SER A 253 -15.39 -21.46 5.77
C SER A 253 -14.06 -21.22 5.04
N GLU A 254 -14.12 -21.02 3.71
CA GLU A 254 -12.96 -20.72 2.87
C GLU A 254 -12.38 -19.31 3.08
N SER A 255 -13.15 -18.39 3.64
CA SER A 255 -12.73 -17.00 3.89
C SER A 255 -12.29 -16.73 5.33
N ILE A 256 -12.49 -17.69 6.24
CA ILE A 256 -12.12 -17.56 7.65
C ILE A 256 -10.63 -17.29 7.81
N GLU A 257 -9.76 -18.02 7.09
CA GLU A 257 -8.31 -17.85 7.19
C GLU A 257 -7.89 -16.43 6.76
N MET A 258 -8.49 -15.91 5.70
CA MET A 258 -8.22 -14.56 5.21
C MET A 258 -8.69 -13.48 6.19
N TRP A 259 -9.91 -13.63 6.74
CA TRP A 259 -10.43 -12.74 7.76
C TRP A 259 -9.62 -12.81 9.04
N PHE A 260 -9.13 -14.00 9.41
CA PHE A 260 -8.20 -14.17 10.50
C PHE A 260 -6.92 -13.38 10.24
N ASP A 261 -6.35 -13.43 9.04
CA ASP A 261 -5.18 -12.62 8.67
C ASP A 261 -5.44 -11.09 8.69
N PHE A 262 -6.66 -10.66 8.37
CA PHE A 262 -7.05 -9.24 8.45
C PHE A 262 -7.28 -8.74 9.88
N LEU A 263 -7.80 -9.59 10.75
CA LEU A 263 -8.29 -9.20 12.07
C LEU A 263 -7.35 -9.62 13.19
N SER A 264 -6.40 -10.49 12.95
CA SER A 264 -5.44 -10.90 13.97
C SER A 264 -4.47 -9.76 14.28
N TRP A 265 -4.13 -9.66 15.56
CA TRP A 265 -2.94 -8.91 15.94
C TRP A 265 -1.74 -9.55 15.25
N ASP A 266 -0.90 -8.74 14.62
CA ASP A 266 0.31 -9.22 13.94
C ASP A 266 1.47 -8.25 14.14
N ILE A 267 2.67 -8.74 13.85
CA ILE A 267 3.88 -7.95 13.67
C ILE A 267 4.19 -7.94 12.17
N ILE A 268 4.02 -6.77 11.55
CA ILE A 268 4.38 -6.55 10.14
C ILE A 268 5.76 -5.91 10.04
N ILE A 269 6.47 -6.24 8.97
CA ILE A 269 7.89 -5.93 8.83
C ILE A 269 8.10 -5.20 7.51
N SER A 270 8.84 -4.10 7.58
CA SER A 270 9.29 -3.35 6.41
C SER A 270 10.80 -3.47 6.28
N GLY A 271 11.32 -3.24 5.06
CA GLY A 271 12.74 -3.23 4.78
C GLY A 271 13.12 -4.34 3.80
N MET A 272 13.99 -3.99 2.86
CA MET A 272 14.49 -4.91 1.82
C MET A 272 15.94 -5.31 2.06
N ARG A 273 16.55 -4.80 3.14
CA ARG A 273 17.90 -5.12 3.60
C ARG A 273 17.86 -5.27 5.11
N GLN A 274 18.67 -6.18 5.66
CA GLN A 274 18.74 -6.47 7.09
C GLN A 274 18.89 -5.20 7.96
N LYS A 275 19.80 -4.30 7.57
CA LYS A 275 20.07 -3.05 8.31
C LYS A 275 18.93 -2.02 8.29
N ASP A 276 17.98 -2.18 7.38
CA ASP A 276 16.87 -1.25 7.17
C ASP A 276 15.53 -1.87 7.62
N VAL A 277 15.57 -3.03 8.32
CA VAL A 277 14.38 -3.71 8.81
C VAL A 277 13.75 -2.90 9.94
N ARG A 278 12.45 -2.61 9.79
CA ARG A 278 11.62 -2.01 10.84
C ARG A 278 10.40 -2.88 11.10
N ILE A 279 9.99 -2.89 12.35
CA ILE A 279 8.95 -3.76 12.87
C ILE A 279 7.81 -2.91 13.39
N TYR A 280 6.57 -3.25 13.01
CA TYR A 280 5.38 -2.51 13.39
C TYR A 280 4.30 -3.46 13.93
N PRO A 281 3.66 -3.12 15.07
CA PRO A 281 2.46 -3.82 15.49
C PRO A 281 1.31 -3.46 14.55
N TYR A 282 0.57 -4.48 14.11
CA TYR A 282 -0.69 -4.34 13.38
C TYR A 282 -1.83 -4.68 14.34
N GLN A 283 -2.54 -3.65 14.80
CA GLN A 283 -3.59 -3.74 15.82
C GLN A 283 -4.97 -3.45 15.22
N SER A 284 -5.45 -4.36 14.39
CA SER A 284 -6.78 -4.28 13.73
C SER A 284 -7.93 -3.92 14.69
N GLN A 285 -7.81 -4.28 15.97
CA GLN A 285 -8.82 -4.01 17.00
C GLN A 285 -9.02 -2.52 17.27
N LEU A 286 -8.00 -1.67 17.04
CA LEU A 286 -8.09 -0.22 17.20
C LEU A 286 -8.94 0.44 16.11
N PHE A 287 -9.20 -0.25 15.01
CA PHE A 287 -9.96 0.26 13.88
C PHE A 287 -10.91 -0.81 13.31
N SER A 288 -11.43 -1.67 14.20
CA SER A 288 -12.31 -2.80 13.81
C SER A 288 -13.59 -2.34 13.11
N ARG A 289 -14.05 -1.11 13.35
CA ARG A 289 -15.19 -0.49 12.64
C ARG A 289 -14.97 -0.37 11.13
N GLN A 290 -13.72 -0.21 10.66
CA GLN A 290 -13.41 -0.20 9.22
C GLN A 290 -13.66 -1.54 8.54
N PHE A 291 -13.75 -2.62 9.32
CA PHE A 291 -14.12 -3.96 8.87
C PHE A 291 -15.61 -4.26 9.05
N GLY A 292 -16.42 -3.28 9.46
CA GLY A 292 -17.84 -3.47 9.76
C GLY A 292 -18.10 -4.20 11.09
N LEU A 293 -17.10 -4.24 11.97
CA LEU A 293 -17.18 -4.87 13.29
C LEU A 293 -17.36 -3.85 14.41
N CYS A 294 -17.81 -4.31 15.57
CA CYS A 294 -17.82 -3.47 16.77
C CYS A 294 -16.39 -3.21 17.26
N GLN A 295 -16.15 -2.00 17.76
CA GLN A 295 -14.90 -1.64 18.43
C GLN A 295 -15.16 -1.55 19.92
N MET A 296 -14.45 -2.35 20.69
CA MET A 296 -14.53 -2.29 22.16
C MET A 296 -14.00 -0.94 22.64
N LYS A 297 -14.83 -0.22 23.40
CA LYS A 297 -14.40 0.93 24.19
C LYS A 297 -14.18 0.45 25.62
N PRO A 298 -12.98 0.61 26.20
CA PRO A 298 -12.78 0.25 27.59
C PRO A 298 -13.71 1.08 28.47
N LEU A 299 -14.48 0.41 29.32
CA LEU A 299 -15.28 1.05 30.35
C LEU A 299 -14.47 1.04 31.65
N PRO A 300 -14.52 2.11 32.46
CA PRO A 300 -13.96 2.05 33.81
C PRO A 300 -14.61 0.90 34.57
N LEU A 301 -13.78 0.17 35.33
CA LEU A 301 -14.22 -0.88 36.23
C LEU A 301 -15.07 -0.32 37.37
#